data_AF-A0A259D079-F1
#
_entry.id   AF-A0A259D079-F1
#
_cell.length_a   1.000
_cell.length_b   1.000
_cell.length_c   1.000
_cell.angle_alpha   90.00
_cell.angle_beta   90.00
_cell.angle_gamma   90.00
#
_symmetry.space_group_name_H-M   'P 1'
#
loop_
_entity.id
_entity.type
_entity.pdbx_description
1 polymer ?
#
loop_
_entity_poly.entity_id
_entity_poly.type
_entity_poly.pdbx_seq_one_letter_code
_entity_poly.pdbx_strand_id
1 'polypeptide(L)'
;MSRDTQNLSDDPAVLKAMIAALQAENTRISASLRAHDQLIQTLRLRIAKLRKQAFGQSSENIEREIEQLELALEDLMIAAAEPDGTARFREAACWAHLRRVCHDIWAATRSEIARVALDRIGALYDIEREITGQPADLRLAARRKHCRPKVEAFFAWSEQQLGRIPGKGDLAKAFRYGLSRMAGFTLFLEDGRVAIDNNPAERALRPIGIGRKNWLFAGADTGAETLAR
;
A
#
# COMPACT_ATOMS: atom_id res chain seq x y z
N MET A 1 27.46 -26.67 7.34
CA MET A 1 28.52 -25.64 7.45
C MET A 1 28.64 -24.98 6.09
N SER A 2 28.44 -23.66 6.01
CA SER A 2 28.27 -22.92 4.74
C SER A 2 29.52 -23.03 3.86
N ARG A 3 29.33 -23.10 2.54
CA ARG A 3 30.39 -23.30 1.51
C ARG A 3 31.35 -22.12 1.37
N ASP A 4 31.18 -21.03 2.14
CA ASP A 4 31.86 -19.76 1.91
C ASP A 4 33.26 -19.66 2.53
N THR A 5 33.68 -20.62 3.36
CA THR A 5 35.02 -20.60 3.97
C THR A 5 36.12 -21.13 3.05
N GLN A 6 35.79 -21.69 1.87
CA GLN A 6 36.76 -22.33 0.98
C GLN A 6 37.66 -21.36 0.19
N ASN A 7 37.53 -20.04 0.39
CA ASN A 7 38.23 -19.03 -0.40
C ASN A 7 38.90 -17.91 0.44
N LEU A 8 39.06 -18.12 1.75
CA LEU A 8 39.79 -17.18 2.60
C LEU A 8 41.29 -17.49 2.56
N SER A 9 42.10 -16.45 2.32
CA SER A 9 43.56 -16.53 2.41
C SER A 9 43.99 -16.86 3.85
N ASP A 10 44.93 -17.79 4.04
CA ASP A 10 45.51 -18.13 5.34
C ASP A 10 46.50 -17.06 5.85
N ASP A 11 46.82 -16.05 5.03
CA ASP A 11 47.70 -14.96 5.44
C ASP A 11 46.98 -14.02 6.44
N PRO A 12 47.45 -13.93 7.70
CA PRO A 12 46.84 -13.07 8.71
C PRO A 12 46.88 -11.58 8.36
N ALA A 13 47.80 -11.13 7.50
CA ALA A 13 47.82 -9.75 7.01
C ALA A 13 46.67 -9.48 6.01
N VAL A 14 46.42 -10.41 5.09
CA VAL A 14 45.32 -10.33 4.11
C VAL A 14 43.96 -10.41 4.82
N LEU A 15 43.82 -11.30 5.80
CA LEU A 15 42.59 -11.39 6.60
C LEU A 15 42.31 -10.11 7.39
N LYS A 16 43.33 -9.51 8.02
CA LYS A 16 43.18 -8.24 8.73
C LYS A 16 42.78 -7.09 7.80
N ALA A 17 43.36 -7.02 6.61
CA ALA A 17 43.00 -6.02 5.61
C ALA A 17 41.54 -6.19 5.12
N MET A 18 41.11 -7.44 4.91
CA MET A 18 39.75 -7.74 4.47
C MET A 18 38.71 -7.45 5.56
N ILE A 19 39.03 -7.74 6.83
CA ILE A 19 38.21 -7.37 7.98
C ILE A 19 38.08 -5.84 8.09
N ALA A 20 39.18 -5.10 7.94
CA ALA A 20 39.16 -3.64 7.97
C ALA A 20 38.30 -3.05 6.83
N ALA A 21 38.38 -3.63 5.62
CA ALA A 21 37.55 -3.21 4.49
C ALA A 21 36.06 -3.51 4.72
N LEU A 22 35.73 -4.70 5.22
CA LEU A 22 34.36 -5.09 5.59
C LEU A 22 33.80 -4.20 6.71
N GLN A 23 34.62 -3.85 7.70
CA GLN A 23 34.23 -2.92 8.77
C GLN A 23 33.96 -1.53 8.20
N ALA A 24 34.78 -1.02 7.26
CA ALA A 24 34.55 0.25 6.60
C ALA A 24 33.24 0.25 5.80
N GLU A 25 32.96 -0.83 5.05
CA GLU A 25 31.73 -1.02 4.30
C GLU A 25 30.50 -1.06 5.23
N ASN A 26 30.57 -1.84 6.31
CA ASN A 26 29.52 -1.90 7.34
C ASN A 26 29.25 -0.53 7.97
N THR A 27 30.30 0.28 8.19
CA THR A 27 30.13 1.64 8.71
C THR A 27 29.40 2.55 7.72
N ARG A 28 29.69 2.44 6.41
CA ARG A 28 28.98 3.19 5.36
C ARG A 28 27.51 2.79 5.27
N ILE A 29 27.23 1.49 5.21
CA ILE A 29 25.86 0.95 5.15
C ILE A 29 25.07 1.43 6.37
N SER A 30 25.65 1.30 7.56
CA SER A 30 25.04 1.76 8.82
C SER A 30 24.82 3.28 8.86
N ALA A 31 25.66 4.07 8.18
CA ALA A 31 25.45 5.52 8.05
C ALA A 31 24.28 5.85 7.10
N SER A 32 24.16 5.12 5.99
CA SER A 32 23.05 5.29 5.05
C SER A 32 21.71 4.89 5.65
N LEU A 33 21.64 3.76 6.38
CA LEU A 33 20.43 3.35 7.10
C LEU A 33 20.00 4.40 8.13
N ARG A 34 20.95 4.94 8.93
CA ARG A 34 20.64 6.00 9.89
C ARG A 34 20.14 7.28 9.22
N ALA A 35 20.66 7.64 8.05
CA ALA A 35 20.17 8.80 7.29
C ALA A 35 18.73 8.56 6.78
N HIS A 36 18.41 7.35 6.31
CA HIS A 36 17.05 6.98 5.91
C HIS A 36 16.08 6.99 7.11
N ASP A 37 16.48 6.46 8.26
CA ASP A 37 15.66 6.48 9.47
C ASP A 37 15.33 7.91 9.92
N GLN A 38 16.32 8.82 9.86
CA GLN A 38 16.12 10.24 10.16
C GLN A 38 15.13 10.90 9.19
N LEU A 39 15.18 10.54 7.91
CA LEU A 39 14.23 11.04 6.91
C LEU A 39 12.82 10.53 7.18
N ILE A 40 12.66 9.24 7.49
CA ILE A 40 11.37 8.62 7.86
C ILE A 40 10.76 9.35 9.08
N GLN A 41 11.56 9.61 10.12
CA GLN A 41 11.07 10.34 11.30
C GLN A 41 10.66 11.77 10.98
N THR A 42 11.43 12.45 10.11
CA THR A 42 11.12 13.81 9.68
C THR A 42 9.79 13.86 8.90
N LEU A 43 9.57 12.92 7.99
CA LEU A 43 8.34 12.82 7.21
C LEU A 43 7.13 12.48 8.10
N ARG A 44 7.29 11.56 9.07
CA ARG A 44 6.24 11.25 10.05
C ARG A 44 5.80 12.48 10.84
N LEU A 45 6.76 13.29 11.30
CA LEU A 45 6.47 14.54 12.03
C LEU A 45 5.75 15.56 11.13
N ARG A 46 6.12 15.65 9.85
CA ARG A 46 5.47 16.52 8.87
C ARG A 46 4.01 16.10 8.62
N ILE A 47 3.76 14.80 8.42
CA ILE A 47 2.42 14.25 8.25
C ILE A 47 1.57 14.50 9.49
N ALA A 48 2.10 14.27 10.69
CA ALA A 48 1.39 14.57 11.94
C ALA A 48 1.01 16.06 12.05
N LYS A 49 1.92 16.96 11.66
CA LYS A 49 1.67 18.40 11.64
C LYS A 49 0.60 18.80 10.63
N LEU A 50 0.66 18.28 9.41
CA LEU A 50 -0.32 18.56 8.36
C LEU A 50 -1.70 18.00 8.71
N ARG A 51 -1.77 16.78 9.27
CA ARG A 51 -3.03 16.20 9.78
C ARG A 51 -3.65 17.04 10.90
N LYS A 52 -2.81 17.64 11.77
CA LYS A 52 -3.28 18.60 12.79
C LYS A 52 -3.79 19.91 12.18
N GLN A 53 -3.15 20.40 11.12
CA GLN A 53 -3.56 21.60 10.40
C GLN A 53 -4.81 21.39 9.54
N ALA A 54 -5.04 20.18 9.02
CA ALA A 54 -6.23 19.78 8.29
C ALA A 54 -7.47 19.58 9.19
N PHE A 55 -7.30 19.62 10.52
CA PHE A 55 -8.42 19.51 11.45
C PHE A 55 -9.24 20.81 11.45
N GLY A 56 -10.29 20.86 10.63
CA GLY A 56 -11.33 21.90 10.68
C GLY A 56 -11.45 22.82 9.46
N GLN A 57 -10.59 22.72 8.44
CA GLN A 57 -10.76 23.47 7.18
C GLN A 57 -10.63 22.54 5.97
N SER A 58 -11.67 22.54 5.12
CA SER A 58 -11.65 21.88 3.80
C SER A 58 -10.70 22.65 2.89
N SER A 59 -9.45 22.18 2.78
CA SER A 59 -8.51 22.66 1.76
C SER A 59 -8.07 21.46 0.94
N GLU A 60 -8.66 21.33 -0.23
CA GLU A 60 -8.38 20.29 -1.24
C GLU A 60 -6.87 20.17 -1.56
N ASN A 61 -6.12 21.26 -1.37
CA ASN A 61 -4.67 21.29 -1.56
C ASN A 61 -3.91 20.57 -0.43
N ILE A 62 -4.39 20.68 0.82
CA ILE A 62 -3.81 19.98 1.97
C ILE A 62 -4.13 18.48 1.90
N GLU A 63 -5.32 18.11 1.42
CA GLU A 63 -5.70 16.70 1.23
C GLU A 63 -4.82 16.03 0.16
N ARG A 64 -4.55 16.70 -0.96
CA ARG A 64 -3.64 16.22 -2.00
C ARG A 64 -2.19 16.11 -1.51
N GLU A 65 -1.73 17.04 -0.67
CA GLU A 65 -0.38 16.98 -0.08
C GLU A 65 -0.27 15.83 0.94
N ILE A 66 -1.33 15.54 1.70
CA ILE A 66 -1.39 14.36 2.57
C ILE A 66 -1.28 13.08 1.74
N GLU A 67 -2.05 12.95 0.66
CA GLU A 67 -2.03 11.77 -0.21
C GLU A 67 -0.65 11.57 -0.86
N GLN A 68 0.01 12.64 -1.31
CA GLN A 68 1.37 12.56 -1.86
C GLN A 68 2.42 12.16 -0.81
N LEU A 69 2.30 12.67 0.42
CA LEU A 69 3.21 12.33 1.51
C LEU A 69 2.98 10.91 2.05
N GLU A 70 1.75 10.42 2.03
CA GLU A 70 1.41 9.02 2.34
C GLU A 70 2.04 8.09 1.31
N LEU A 71 1.94 8.42 0.01
CA LEU A 71 2.60 7.67 -1.06
C LEU A 71 4.12 7.59 -0.87
N ALA A 72 4.76 8.73 -0.58
CA ALA A 72 6.21 8.80 -0.38
C ALA A 72 6.68 8.08 0.90
N LEU A 73 5.88 8.11 1.96
CA LEU A 73 6.16 7.37 3.18
C LEU A 73 6.08 5.85 2.95
N GLU A 74 5.10 5.39 2.17
CA GLU A 74 4.95 3.98 1.82
C GLU A 74 6.10 3.48 0.94
N ASP A 75 6.55 4.27 -0.06
CA ASP A 75 7.71 3.91 -0.89
C ASP A 75 8.99 3.76 -0.05
N LEU A 76 9.19 4.62 0.95
CA LEU A 76 10.32 4.53 1.89
C LEU A 76 10.18 3.37 2.89
N MET A 77 8.96 3.03 3.31
CA MET A 77 8.72 1.86 4.15
C MET A 77 8.98 0.55 3.40
N ILE A 78 8.65 0.50 2.11
CA ILE A 78 8.98 -0.64 1.24
C ILE A 78 10.49 -0.77 1.08
N ALA A 79 11.21 0.35 0.90
CA ALA A 79 12.67 0.34 0.78
C ALA A 79 13.40 -0.03 2.09
N ALA A 80 12.78 0.21 3.25
CA ALA A 80 13.34 -0.11 4.57
C ALA A 80 13.03 -1.53 5.05
N ALA A 81 12.11 -2.24 4.38
CA ALA A 81 11.83 -3.64 4.67
C ALA A 81 12.79 -4.54 3.88
N GLU A 82 13.53 -5.39 4.63
CA GLU A 82 14.05 -6.75 4.35
C GLU A 82 15.54 -6.87 4.83
N PRO A 83 15.98 -7.93 5.56
CA PRO A 83 15.50 -9.31 5.54
C PRO A 83 15.52 -10.01 6.93
N ASP A 84 14.64 -9.64 7.87
CA ASP A 84 14.38 -10.47 9.07
C ASP A 84 12.93 -10.95 9.07
N GLY A 85 12.56 -11.59 7.96
CA GLY A 85 11.89 -12.90 8.01
C GLY A 85 10.58 -13.06 8.77
N THR A 86 9.71 -12.05 8.84
CA THR A 86 8.25 -12.16 8.66
C THR A 86 7.60 -10.83 8.99
N ALA A 87 7.00 -10.18 7.98
CA ALA A 87 6.13 -9.04 8.23
C ALA A 87 4.95 -9.50 9.12
N ARG A 88 4.91 -9.04 10.37
CA ARG A 88 3.82 -9.33 11.34
C ARG A 88 2.44 -8.98 10.78
N PHE A 89 2.38 -8.00 9.89
CA PHE A 89 1.19 -7.58 9.18
C PHE A 89 1.46 -7.57 7.68
N ARG A 90 0.53 -8.12 6.90
CA ARG A 90 0.53 -8.03 5.44
C ARG A 90 -0.52 -7.01 5.03
N GLU A 91 -0.15 -6.07 4.18
CA GLU A 91 -1.08 -5.09 3.63
C GLU A 91 -2.03 -5.79 2.63
N ALA A 92 -3.33 -5.51 2.76
CA ALA A 92 -4.33 -5.83 1.74
C ALA A 92 -4.71 -4.54 1.02
N ALA A 93 -4.24 -4.38 -0.22
CA ALA A 93 -4.58 -3.19 -1.00
C ALA A 93 -6.03 -3.27 -1.49
N CYS A 94 -6.68 -2.11 -1.56
CA CYS A 94 -8.12 -2.01 -1.81
C CYS A 94 -8.39 -1.75 -3.30
N TRP A 95 -8.98 -2.73 -4.00
CA TRP A 95 -9.35 -2.56 -5.41
C TRP A 95 -10.38 -1.45 -5.64
N ALA A 96 -11.22 -1.14 -4.64
CA ALA A 96 -12.16 -0.04 -4.73
C ALA A 96 -11.47 1.33 -4.81
N HIS A 97 -10.31 1.50 -4.16
CA HIS A 97 -9.51 2.73 -4.26
C HIS A 97 -8.96 2.90 -5.66
N LEU A 98 -8.29 1.87 -6.20
CA LEU A 98 -7.77 1.92 -7.57
C LEU A 98 -8.88 2.15 -8.60
N ARG A 99 -10.04 1.49 -8.44
CA ARG A 99 -11.22 1.68 -9.29
C ARG A 99 -11.73 3.13 -9.23
N ARG A 100 -11.78 3.74 -8.05
CA ARG A 100 -12.24 5.14 -7.90
C ARG A 100 -11.30 6.10 -8.62
N VAL A 101 -9.98 5.94 -8.44
CA VAL A 101 -8.99 6.76 -9.14
C VAL A 101 -9.15 6.65 -10.66
N CYS A 102 -9.30 5.43 -11.19
CA CYS A 102 -9.55 5.24 -12.63
C CYS A 102 -10.87 5.89 -13.09
N HIS A 103 -11.91 5.84 -12.25
CA HIS A 103 -13.21 6.45 -12.54
C HIS A 103 -13.11 7.97 -12.61
N ASP A 104 -12.46 8.59 -11.65
CA ASP A 104 -12.34 10.05 -11.57
C ASP A 104 -11.54 10.59 -12.77
N ILE A 105 -10.48 9.88 -13.16
CA ILE A 105 -9.71 10.17 -14.38
C ILE A 105 -10.60 10.01 -15.62
N TRP A 106 -11.38 8.93 -15.74
CA TRP A 106 -12.27 8.73 -16.88
C TRP A 106 -13.37 9.81 -16.94
N ALA A 107 -13.95 10.17 -15.80
CA ALA A 107 -14.98 11.20 -15.72
C ALA A 107 -14.43 12.57 -16.16
N ALA A 108 -13.19 12.90 -15.78
CA ALA A 108 -12.54 14.16 -16.12
C ALA A 108 -12.02 14.21 -17.57
N THR A 109 -11.43 13.12 -18.08
CA THR A 109 -10.66 13.13 -19.33
C THR A 109 -11.26 12.33 -20.47
N ARG A 110 -12.27 11.48 -20.17
CA ARG A 110 -12.80 10.46 -21.09
C ARG A 110 -11.72 9.54 -21.67
N SER A 111 -10.63 9.33 -20.94
CA SER A 111 -9.56 8.41 -21.35
C SER A 111 -10.08 6.99 -21.57
N GLU A 112 -9.92 6.48 -22.78
CA GLU A 112 -10.34 5.13 -23.14
C GLU A 112 -9.54 4.06 -22.37
N ILE A 113 -8.28 4.34 -22.05
CA ILE A 113 -7.46 3.46 -21.23
C ILE A 113 -8.02 3.38 -19.80
N ALA A 114 -8.46 4.52 -19.24
CA ALA A 114 -9.10 4.52 -17.93
C ALA A 114 -10.43 3.72 -17.95
N ARG A 115 -11.21 3.82 -19.04
CA ARG A 115 -12.42 3.02 -19.25
C ARG A 115 -12.13 1.52 -19.26
N VAL A 116 -11.12 1.09 -20.01
CA VAL A 116 -10.70 -0.32 -20.05
C VAL A 116 -10.20 -0.81 -18.69
N ALA A 117 -9.51 0.05 -17.92
CA ALA A 117 -9.12 -0.29 -16.55
C ALA A 117 -10.35 -0.55 -15.66
N LEU A 118 -11.39 0.30 -15.75
CA LEU A 118 -12.65 0.10 -15.03
C LEU A 118 -13.36 -1.19 -15.41
N ASP A 119 -13.42 -1.52 -16.69
CA ASP A 119 -14.03 -2.76 -17.18
C ASP A 119 -13.30 -4.00 -16.64
N ARG A 120 -11.96 -3.97 -16.66
CA ARG A 120 -11.13 -5.06 -16.13
C ARG A 120 -11.30 -5.25 -14.63
N ILE A 121 -11.33 -4.16 -13.87
CA ILE A 121 -11.58 -4.21 -12.42
C ILE A 121 -13.02 -4.67 -12.15
N GLY A 122 -13.99 -4.20 -12.95
CA GLY A 122 -15.39 -4.61 -12.88
C GLY A 122 -15.55 -6.13 -12.99
N ALA A 123 -14.85 -6.77 -13.92
CA ALA A 123 -14.87 -8.21 -14.08
C ALA A 123 -14.37 -8.98 -12.84
N LEU A 124 -13.50 -8.39 -12.00
CA LEU A 124 -13.12 -8.98 -10.70
C LEU A 124 -14.29 -8.91 -9.72
N TYR A 125 -14.97 -7.77 -9.68
CA TYR A 125 -16.15 -7.55 -8.84
C TYR A 125 -17.35 -8.41 -9.25
N ASP A 126 -17.46 -8.77 -10.52
CA ASP A 126 -18.50 -9.68 -10.99
C ASP A 126 -18.31 -11.07 -10.37
N ILE A 127 -17.07 -11.58 -10.38
CA ILE A 127 -16.73 -12.85 -9.71
C ILE A 127 -16.91 -12.74 -8.20
N GLU A 128 -16.48 -11.64 -7.57
CA GLU A 128 -16.64 -11.46 -6.12
C GLU A 128 -18.11 -11.47 -5.70
N ARG A 129 -19.03 -10.95 -6.53
CA ARG A 129 -20.47 -11.02 -6.24
C ARG A 129 -20.99 -12.46 -6.24
N GLU A 130 -20.51 -13.31 -7.13
CA GLU A 130 -20.92 -14.73 -7.20
C GLU A 130 -20.47 -15.53 -5.97
N ILE A 131 -19.30 -15.20 -5.41
CA ILE A 131 -18.71 -15.92 -4.28
C ILE A 131 -19.01 -15.26 -2.93
N THR A 132 -19.74 -14.15 -2.91
CA THR A 132 -20.10 -13.44 -1.67
C THR A 132 -20.97 -14.34 -0.80
N GLY A 133 -20.66 -14.39 0.50
CA GLY A 133 -21.36 -15.24 1.47
C GLY A 133 -20.90 -16.70 1.51
N GLN A 134 -20.02 -17.12 0.59
CA GLN A 134 -19.43 -18.45 0.61
C GLN A 134 -18.33 -18.57 1.69
N PRO A 135 -18.08 -19.79 2.21
CA PRO A 135 -16.92 -20.10 3.04
C PRO A 135 -15.57 -19.67 2.43
N ALA A 136 -14.61 -19.34 3.28
CA ALA A 136 -13.32 -18.76 2.86
C ALA A 136 -12.52 -19.67 1.90
N ASP A 137 -12.57 -20.98 2.11
CA ASP A 137 -11.95 -21.99 1.24
C ASP A 137 -12.57 -22.02 -0.17
N LEU A 138 -13.90 -21.97 -0.26
CA LEU A 138 -14.60 -21.90 -1.56
C LEU A 138 -14.33 -20.59 -2.29
N ARG A 139 -14.31 -19.46 -1.56
CA ARG A 139 -13.91 -18.16 -2.10
C ARG A 139 -12.50 -18.21 -2.66
N LEU A 140 -11.55 -18.76 -1.90
CA LEU A 140 -10.15 -18.87 -2.32
C LEU A 140 -10.00 -19.73 -3.58
N ALA A 141 -10.67 -20.89 -3.63
CA ALA A 141 -10.66 -21.77 -4.79
C ALA A 141 -11.18 -21.07 -6.05
N ALA A 142 -12.32 -20.40 -5.94
CA ALA A 142 -12.90 -19.63 -7.05
C ALA A 142 -11.99 -18.47 -7.49
N ARG A 143 -11.40 -17.72 -6.56
CA ARG A 143 -10.46 -16.63 -6.85
C ARG A 143 -9.21 -17.11 -7.57
N ARG A 144 -8.62 -18.23 -7.12
CA ARG A 144 -7.44 -18.83 -7.79
C ARG A 144 -7.77 -19.25 -9.22
N LYS A 145 -8.98 -19.77 -9.46
CA LYS A 145 -9.41 -20.23 -10.78
C LYS A 145 -9.81 -19.09 -11.72
N HIS A 146 -10.52 -18.07 -11.20
CA HIS A 146 -11.20 -17.08 -12.03
C HIS A 146 -10.64 -15.65 -11.90
N CYS A 147 -10.26 -15.23 -10.69
CA CYS A 147 -9.74 -13.87 -10.45
C CYS A 147 -8.25 -13.76 -10.77
N ARG A 148 -7.43 -14.73 -10.35
CA ARG A 148 -5.97 -14.72 -10.54
C ARG A 148 -5.52 -14.42 -11.97
N PRO A 149 -5.99 -15.15 -13.01
CA PRO A 149 -5.59 -14.85 -14.38
C PRO A 149 -6.00 -13.44 -14.85
N LYS A 150 -7.11 -12.90 -14.33
CA LYS A 150 -7.58 -11.54 -14.66
C LYS A 150 -6.73 -10.47 -13.97
N VAL A 151 -6.33 -10.70 -12.71
CA VAL A 151 -5.45 -9.79 -11.97
C VAL A 151 -4.06 -9.74 -12.63
N GLU A 152 -3.49 -10.90 -12.96
CA GLU A 152 -2.21 -10.98 -13.68
C GLU A 152 -2.29 -10.27 -15.03
N ALA A 153 -3.35 -10.52 -15.81
CA ALA A 153 -3.58 -9.84 -17.07
C ALA A 153 -3.79 -8.33 -16.91
N PHE A 154 -4.40 -7.87 -15.82
CA PHE A 154 -4.57 -6.44 -15.53
C PHE A 154 -3.23 -5.75 -15.28
N PHE A 155 -2.36 -6.34 -14.45
CA PHE A 155 -1.05 -5.75 -14.15
C PHE A 155 -0.12 -5.75 -15.36
N ALA A 156 -0.04 -6.87 -16.08
CA ALA A 156 0.73 -6.95 -17.33
C ALA A 156 0.23 -5.92 -18.36
N TRP A 157 -1.09 -5.76 -18.50
CA TRP A 157 -1.68 -4.76 -19.38
C TRP A 157 -1.37 -3.32 -18.91
N SER A 158 -1.42 -3.06 -17.61
CA SER A 158 -1.16 -1.74 -17.02
C SER A 158 0.29 -1.30 -17.27
N GLU A 159 1.25 -2.20 -17.13
CA GLU A 159 2.65 -1.97 -17.45
C GLU A 159 2.83 -1.58 -18.93
N GLN A 160 2.20 -2.33 -19.85
CA GLN A 160 2.22 -1.99 -21.29
C GLN A 160 1.62 -0.61 -21.58
N GLN A 161 0.59 -0.18 -20.83
CA GLN A 161 -0.03 1.12 -21.05
C GLN A 161 0.86 2.28 -20.60
N LEU A 162 1.82 2.08 -19.69
CA LEU A 162 2.73 3.14 -19.25
C LEU A 162 3.57 3.72 -20.40
N GLY A 163 3.88 2.92 -21.43
CA GLY A 163 4.57 3.40 -22.64
C GLY A 163 3.67 4.18 -23.61
N ARG A 164 2.35 4.18 -23.40
CA ARG A 164 1.34 4.77 -24.30
C ARG A 164 0.67 6.03 -23.73
N ILE A 165 0.95 6.36 -22.47
CA ILE A 165 0.34 7.50 -21.79
C ILE A 165 1.43 8.48 -21.31
N PRO A 166 1.10 9.78 -21.16
CA PRO A 166 2.06 10.75 -20.62
C PRO A 166 2.57 10.31 -19.25
N GLY A 167 3.89 10.17 -19.10
CA GLY A 167 4.50 9.61 -17.89
C GLY A 167 4.14 10.36 -16.60
N LYS A 168 3.91 11.67 -16.67
CA LYS A 168 3.50 12.51 -15.52
C LYS A 168 1.99 12.64 -15.33
N GLY A 169 1.18 12.04 -16.21
CA GLY A 169 -0.28 12.07 -16.12
C GLY A 169 -0.82 11.25 -14.95
N ASP A 170 -2.00 11.61 -14.46
CA ASP A 170 -2.58 10.98 -13.26
C ASP A 170 -2.91 9.50 -13.47
N LEU A 171 -3.26 9.10 -14.70
CA LEU A 171 -3.44 7.68 -15.04
C LEU A 171 -2.14 6.88 -14.95
N ALA A 172 -1.01 7.48 -15.33
CA ALA A 172 0.30 6.85 -15.22
C ALA A 172 0.71 6.71 -13.75
N LYS A 173 0.37 7.70 -12.90
CA LYS A 173 0.57 7.61 -11.45
C LYS A 173 -0.28 6.48 -10.85
N ALA A 174 -1.55 6.37 -11.23
CA ALA A 174 -2.44 5.31 -10.74
C ALA A 174 -1.94 3.90 -11.11
N PHE A 175 -1.47 3.69 -12.34
CA PHE A 175 -0.91 2.40 -12.75
C PHE A 175 0.41 2.08 -12.04
N ARG A 176 1.31 3.05 -11.87
CA ARG A 176 2.53 2.84 -11.08
C ARG A 176 2.24 2.50 -9.62
N TYR A 177 1.25 3.17 -9.02
CA TYR A 177 0.78 2.87 -7.68
C TYR A 177 0.25 1.42 -7.56
N GLY A 178 -0.55 0.97 -8.53
CA GLY A 178 -1.00 -0.42 -8.57
C GLY A 178 0.16 -1.41 -8.71
N LEU A 179 1.08 -1.15 -9.64
CA LEU A 179 2.22 -2.01 -9.94
C LEU A 179 3.20 -2.13 -8.77
N SER A 180 3.50 -1.03 -8.06
CA SER A 180 4.39 -1.08 -6.90
C SER A 180 3.80 -1.87 -5.71
N ARG A 181 2.47 -2.06 -5.69
CA ARG A 181 1.74 -2.75 -4.60
C ARG A 181 1.09 -4.05 -5.02
N MET A 182 1.63 -4.71 -6.05
CA MET A 182 1.07 -5.97 -6.55
C MET A 182 0.88 -7.02 -5.45
N ALA A 183 1.80 -7.13 -4.49
CA ALA A 183 1.67 -8.04 -3.35
C ALA A 183 0.41 -7.75 -2.50
N GLY A 184 0.12 -6.47 -2.24
CA GLY A 184 -1.08 -6.06 -1.51
C GLY A 184 -2.36 -6.31 -2.30
N PHE A 185 -2.37 -6.02 -3.60
CA PHE A 185 -3.53 -6.23 -4.47
C PHE A 185 -3.81 -7.71 -4.77
N THR A 186 -2.86 -8.61 -4.53
CA THR A 186 -2.99 -10.05 -4.77
C THR A 186 -3.22 -10.87 -3.50
N LEU A 187 -3.12 -10.27 -2.30
CA LEU A 187 -3.30 -10.98 -1.02
C LEU A 187 -4.63 -11.74 -0.92
N PHE A 188 -5.72 -11.16 -1.44
CA PHE A 188 -7.04 -11.80 -1.44
C PHE A 188 -7.11 -13.10 -2.29
N LEU A 189 -6.15 -13.29 -3.21
CA LEU A 189 -5.98 -14.50 -4.03
C LEU A 189 -5.20 -15.61 -3.29
N GLU A 190 -4.63 -15.30 -2.14
CA GLU A 190 -3.86 -16.21 -1.30
C GLU A 190 -4.62 -16.62 -0.03
N ASP A 191 -5.42 -15.69 0.52
CA ASP A 191 -6.23 -15.89 1.71
C ASP A 191 -7.71 -15.55 1.46
N GLY A 192 -8.59 -16.55 1.54
CA GLY A 192 -10.03 -16.40 1.30
C GLY A 192 -10.79 -15.61 2.38
N ARG A 193 -10.15 -15.31 3.52
CA ARG A 193 -10.71 -14.45 4.57
C ARG A 193 -10.58 -12.97 4.23
N VAL A 194 -9.56 -12.62 3.44
CA VAL A 194 -9.27 -11.25 3.02
C VAL A 194 -10.28 -10.81 1.97
N ALA A 195 -10.91 -9.66 2.18
CA ALA A 195 -11.81 -9.04 1.21
C ALA A 195 -11.02 -8.35 0.08
N ILE A 196 -11.63 -8.24 -1.10
CA ILE A 196 -11.03 -7.51 -2.24
C ILE A 196 -10.94 -5.99 -2.00
N ASP A 197 -11.77 -5.47 -1.08
CA ASP A 197 -11.77 -4.07 -0.67
C ASP A 197 -12.13 -3.89 0.81
N ASN A 198 -11.84 -2.71 1.33
CA ASN A 198 -12.05 -2.32 2.72
C ASN A 198 -13.40 -1.62 2.95
N ASN A 199 -14.29 -1.58 1.94
CA ASN A 199 -15.53 -0.80 2.03
C ASN A 199 -16.40 -1.19 3.24
N PRO A 200 -16.55 -2.48 3.61
CA PRO A 200 -17.32 -2.84 4.79
C PRO A 200 -16.76 -2.24 6.08
N ALA A 201 -15.44 -2.28 6.26
CA ALA A 201 -14.80 -1.71 7.45
C ALA A 201 -14.89 -0.18 7.47
N GLU A 202 -14.67 0.48 6.33
CA GLU A 202 -14.85 1.94 6.22
C GLU A 202 -16.27 2.37 6.57
N ARG A 203 -17.28 1.65 6.08
CA ARG A 203 -18.69 1.91 6.42
C ARG A 203 -18.97 1.69 7.91
N ALA A 204 -18.40 0.64 8.51
CA ALA A 204 -18.56 0.37 9.93
C ALA A 204 -17.91 1.44 10.83
N LEU A 205 -16.79 2.02 10.40
CA LEU A 205 -16.07 3.07 11.13
C LEU A 205 -16.62 4.49 10.86
N ARG A 206 -17.40 4.67 9.77
CA ARG A 206 -17.94 5.98 9.36
C ARG A 206 -18.74 6.69 10.47
N PRO A 207 -19.63 6.02 11.23
CA PRO A 207 -20.37 6.67 12.32
C PRO A 207 -19.45 7.25 13.40
N ILE A 208 -18.33 6.59 13.71
CA ILE A 208 -17.34 7.08 14.68
C ILE A 208 -16.66 8.35 14.14
N GLY A 209 -16.30 8.36 12.86
CA GLY A 209 -15.70 9.53 12.19
C GLY A 209 -16.63 10.74 12.15
N ILE A 210 -17.91 10.53 11.83
CA ILE A 210 -18.94 11.58 11.86
C ILE A 210 -19.21 12.03 13.29
N GLY A 211 -19.34 11.08 14.21
CA GLY A 211 -19.52 11.32 15.64
C GLY A 211 -18.44 12.20 16.21
N ARG A 212 -17.16 11.95 15.93
CA ARG A 212 -16.04 12.81 16.36
C ARG A 212 -16.17 14.28 15.93
N LYS A 213 -16.78 14.57 14.78
CA LYS A 213 -17.06 15.95 14.34
C LYS A 213 -18.28 16.57 15.04
N ASN A 214 -19.20 15.75 15.54
CA ASN A 214 -20.45 16.18 16.17
C ASN A 214 -20.39 16.14 17.71
N TRP A 215 -19.43 15.40 18.29
CA TRP A 215 -19.26 15.17 19.73
C TRP A 215 -18.15 16.02 20.34
N LEU A 216 -17.85 17.17 19.74
CA LEU A 216 -16.87 18.13 20.26
C LEU A 216 -17.18 18.62 21.69
N PHE A 217 -18.39 18.36 22.20
CA PHE A 217 -18.85 18.72 23.55
C PHE A 217 -19.33 17.53 24.39
N ALA A 218 -19.10 16.28 23.98
CA ALA A 218 -19.46 15.12 24.79
C ALA A 218 -18.44 14.95 25.93
N GLY A 219 -18.79 15.43 27.13
CA GLY A 219 -17.96 15.41 28.34
C GLY A 219 -18.62 14.75 29.55
N ALA A 220 -19.69 13.97 29.36
CA ALA A 220 -20.33 13.19 30.41
C ALA A 220 -20.30 11.70 30.05
N ASP A 221 -19.82 10.86 30.96
CA ASP A 221 -19.69 9.41 30.79
C ASP A 221 -21.02 8.74 30.39
N THR A 222 -22.15 9.31 30.81
CA THR A 222 -23.50 8.86 30.44
C THR A 222 -23.79 8.95 28.94
N GLY A 223 -23.19 9.91 28.24
CA GLY A 223 -23.29 10.03 26.78
C GLY A 223 -22.54 8.92 26.05
N ALA A 224 -21.39 8.49 26.59
CA ALA A 224 -20.62 7.38 26.06
C ALA A 224 -21.32 6.03 26.30
N GLU A 225 -21.91 5.83 27.49
CA GLU A 225 -22.67 4.61 27.83
C GLU A 225 -23.93 4.42 26.97
N THR A 226 -24.60 5.51 26.59
CA THR A 226 -25.78 5.45 25.71
C THR A 226 -25.41 5.04 24.29
N LEU A 227 -24.20 5.39 23.82
CA LEU A 227 -23.69 5.03 22.49
C LEU A 227 -23.12 3.60 22.41
N ALA A 228 -22.79 2.99 23.55
CA ALA A 228 -22.22 1.64 23.61
C ALA A 228 -23.28 0.52 23.60
N ARG A 229 -24.58 0.87 23.66
CA ARG A 229 -25.72 -0.05 23.51
C ARG A 229 -26.18 -0.14 22.06
#